data_AF-A0A5J6LL24-F1
#
_entry.id   AF-A0A5J6LL24-F1
#
_cell.length_a   1.000
_cell.length_b   1.000
_cell.length_c   1.000
_cell.angle_alpha   90.00
_cell.angle_beta   90.00
_cell.angle_gamma   90.00
#
_symmetry.space_group_name_H-M   'P 1'
#
loop_
_entity.id
_entity.type
_entity.pdbx_description
1 polymer ?
#
loop_
_entity_poly.entity_id
_entity_poly.type
_entity_poly.pdbx_seq_one_letter_code
_entity_poly.pdbx_strand_id
1 'polypeptide(L)'
;MVQEFNVEQFKRNVLTKNLNILIGSGVSYPAIPLMSYFTKDENGISVSKDIANKNLEKHILDVSSFLPFNHNDRIKYFVEKMDKQILYSAKYFIKLKNYTAFEISIDFVLERYVRFLEKVITLLYISNSRTVSKSVNIFTTNYDLFIERALDLLMKNDNFIFNDGSNGYFYKVLDSSNYNKSVAYRGLNENYLNELPSISLIKPHGSMNWEKGENNQILIRPYTVDQPVVVRPTGLEGQETYLNNHFHDMLRVFQLELDKPQSVLIVVGFSFQDDHIAKMVRRSLKNPELMTYIFCYSDSDYEVIKKNLSLDNIPRNLQIVIPSALESENKNILNISGNFDISSLTELFIIEDEEVK
;
A
#
# COMPACT_ATOMS: atom_id res chain seq x y z
N MET A 1 24.81 6.64 15.48
CA MET A 1 24.36 5.30 15.90
C MET A 1 22.99 5.10 15.30
N VAL A 2 22.86 4.19 14.33
CA VAL A 2 21.56 3.75 13.83
C VAL A 2 20.86 3.03 14.99
N GLN A 3 19.60 3.33 15.23
CA GLN A 3 18.82 2.70 16.30
C GLN A 3 18.59 1.22 15.94
N GLU A 4 18.91 0.30 16.84
CA GLU A 4 18.75 -1.15 16.66
C GLU A 4 17.27 -1.51 16.40
N PHE A 5 16.99 -2.33 15.37
CA PHE A 5 15.61 -2.66 14.97
C PHE A 5 15.16 -3.96 15.64
N ASN A 6 14.29 -3.83 16.65
CA ASN A 6 13.75 -4.98 17.36
C ASN A 6 12.47 -5.51 16.69
N VAL A 7 12.56 -6.68 16.05
CA VAL A 7 11.45 -7.36 15.35
C VAL A 7 10.28 -7.68 16.29
N GLU A 8 10.55 -8.15 17.50
CA GLU A 8 9.49 -8.49 18.48
C GLU A 8 8.70 -7.26 18.90
N GLN A 9 9.39 -6.14 19.15
CA GLN A 9 8.74 -4.88 19.46
C GLN A 9 7.94 -4.33 18.27
N PHE A 10 8.43 -4.54 17.04
CA PHE A 10 7.68 -4.22 15.81
C PHE A 10 6.40 -5.04 15.71
N LYS A 11 6.48 -6.38 15.80
CA LYS A 11 5.32 -7.29 15.76
C LYS A 11 4.29 -6.93 16.83
N ARG A 12 4.75 -6.67 18.06
CA ARG A 12 3.89 -6.21 19.15
C ARG A 12 3.18 -4.90 18.83
N ASN A 13 3.89 -3.90 18.30
CA ASN A 13 3.29 -2.63 17.93
C ASN A 13 2.22 -2.80 16.84
N VAL A 14 2.47 -3.64 15.84
CA VAL A 14 1.51 -3.92 14.76
C VAL A 14 0.22 -4.56 15.29
N LEU A 15 0.30 -5.44 16.29
CA LEU A 15 -0.87 -6.12 16.88
C LEU A 15 -1.65 -5.29 17.90
N THR A 16 -1.00 -4.31 18.54
CA THR A 16 -1.55 -3.62 19.73
C THR A 16 -1.81 -2.13 19.52
N LYS A 17 -1.60 -1.61 18.32
CA LYS A 17 -1.79 -0.20 17.97
C LYS A 17 -2.60 -0.04 16.69
N ASN A 18 -3.18 1.15 16.49
CA ASN A 18 -3.88 1.49 15.26
C ASN A 18 -2.91 1.44 14.07
N LEU A 19 -3.14 0.51 13.16
CA LEU A 19 -2.23 0.21 12.05
C LEU A 19 -2.48 1.11 10.84
N ASN A 20 -1.45 1.85 10.45
CA ASN A 20 -1.43 2.65 9.23
C ASN A 20 -0.25 2.21 8.37
N ILE A 21 -0.47 2.05 7.07
CA ILE A 21 0.54 1.60 6.12
C ILE A 21 0.60 2.58 4.94
N LEU A 22 1.76 3.17 4.67
CA LEU A 22 2.02 4.01 3.50
C LEU A 22 2.82 3.22 2.46
N ILE A 23 2.18 2.97 1.32
CA ILE A 23 2.77 2.25 0.18
C ILE A 23 3.11 3.26 -0.91
N GLY A 24 4.39 3.38 -1.25
CA GLY A 24 4.86 4.21 -2.36
C GLY A 24 5.01 3.45 -3.69
N SER A 25 5.48 4.15 -4.72
CA SER A 25 5.59 3.63 -6.09
C SER A 25 6.64 2.54 -6.25
N GLY A 26 7.63 2.48 -5.35
CA GLY A 26 8.68 1.45 -5.39
C GLY A 26 8.15 0.03 -5.23
N VAL A 27 6.97 -0.14 -4.62
CA VAL A 27 6.35 -1.46 -4.43
C VAL A 27 5.82 -2.05 -5.74
N SER A 28 5.38 -1.21 -6.67
CA SER A 28 4.83 -1.66 -7.95
C SER A 28 5.90 -2.04 -8.98
N TYR A 29 7.19 -1.96 -8.63
CA TYR A 29 8.29 -2.43 -9.46
C TYR A 29 8.36 -3.98 -9.49
N PRO A 30 8.61 -4.63 -10.65
CA PRO A 30 8.97 -4.06 -11.95
C PRO A 30 7.79 -3.72 -12.89
N ALA A 31 6.54 -4.01 -12.52
CA ALA A 31 5.39 -3.77 -13.39
C ALA A 31 5.22 -2.29 -13.76
N ILE A 32 5.47 -1.40 -12.80
CA ILE A 32 5.49 0.05 -12.99
C ILE A 32 6.90 0.56 -12.64
N PRO A 33 7.72 0.92 -13.64
CA PRO A 33 9.03 1.52 -13.41
C PRO A 33 8.96 2.87 -12.68
N LEU A 34 10.07 3.27 -12.06
CA LEU A 34 10.20 4.60 -11.45
C LEU A 34 10.21 5.69 -12.52
N MET A 35 9.85 6.92 -12.14
CA MET A 35 9.81 8.09 -13.01
C MET A 35 11.09 8.27 -13.85
N SER A 36 12.25 7.94 -13.28
CA SER A 36 13.54 8.01 -13.98
C SER A 36 13.59 7.22 -15.28
N TYR A 37 12.83 6.12 -15.38
CA TYR A 37 12.73 5.30 -16.58
C TYR A 37 12.07 6.06 -17.74
N PHE A 38 11.07 6.89 -17.45
CA PHE A 38 10.28 7.63 -18.44
C PHE A 38 10.92 8.95 -18.88
N THR A 39 12.06 9.32 -18.29
CA THR A 39 12.79 10.55 -18.64
C THR A 39 13.58 10.45 -19.94
N LYS A 40 13.63 9.27 -20.58
CA LYS A 40 14.30 9.04 -21.85
C LYS A 40 13.34 8.40 -22.86
N ASP A 41 13.50 8.73 -24.13
CA ASP A 41 12.79 8.07 -25.23
C ASP A 41 13.43 6.73 -25.62
N GLU A 42 12.85 6.07 -26.63
CA GLU A 42 13.35 4.80 -27.19
C GLU A 42 14.78 4.86 -27.74
N ASN A 43 15.26 6.06 -28.09
CA ASN A 43 16.61 6.31 -28.57
C ASN A 43 17.57 6.75 -27.44
N GLY A 44 17.10 6.78 -26.19
CA GLY A 44 17.87 7.18 -25.01
C GLY A 44 18.01 8.70 -24.84
N ILE A 45 17.29 9.51 -25.62
CA ILE A 45 17.32 10.97 -25.58
C ILE A 45 16.40 11.46 -24.45
N SER A 46 16.88 12.41 -23.65
CA SER A 46 16.09 12.98 -22.55
C SER A 46 14.87 13.72 -23.08
N VAL A 47 13.69 13.37 -22.54
CA VAL A 47 12.43 14.05 -22.85
C VAL A 47 12.09 15.11 -21.81
N SER A 48 11.17 16.02 -22.14
CA SER A 48 10.65 16.98 -21.16
C SER A 48 9.89 16.27 -20.04
N LYS A 49 9.81 16.91 -18.85
CA LYS A 49 9.08 16.36 -17.69
C LYS A 49 7.62 16.06 -18.01
N ASP A 50 6.97 16.92 -18.80
CA ASP A 50 5.56 16.72 -19.19
C ASP A 50 5.37 15.48 -20.07
N ILE A 51 6.32 15.21 -20.97
CA ILE A 51 6.30 14.01 -21.81
C ILE A 51 6.57 12.76 -20.96
N ALA A 52 7.55 12.82 -20.05
CA ALA A 52 7.83 11.72 -19.11
C ALA A 52 6.61 11.37 -18.26
N ASN A 53 5.92 12.39 -17.73
CA ASN A 53 4.69 12.23 -16.94
C ASN A 53 3.57 11.59 -17.77
N LYS A 54 3.37 12.02 -19.02
CA LYS A 54 2.39 11.40 -19.93
C LYS A 54 2.73 9.94 -20.25
N ASN A 55 4.00 9.62 -20.45
CA ASN A 55 4.44 8.26 -20.72
C ASN A 55 4.21 7.35 -19.51
N LEU A 56 4.52 7.83 -18.30
CA LEU A 56 4.23 7.12 -17.06
C LEU A 56 2.72 6.92 -16.87
N GLU A 57 1.92 7.98 -17.05
CA GLU A 57 0.46 7.93 -16.92
C GLU A 57 -0.14 6.89 -17.87
N LYS A 58 0.30 6.90 -19.14
CA LYS A 58 -0.12 5.90 -20.14
C LYS A 58 0.27 4.49 -19.73
N HIS A 59 1.51 4.27 -19.28
CA HIS A 59 1.96 2.95 -18.82
C HIS A 59 1.16 2.45 -17.63
N ILE A 60 0.87 3.32 -16.66
CA ILE A 60 0.04 2.97 -15.50
C ILE A 60 -1.40 2.67 -15.94
N LEU A 61 -1.95 3.42 -16.92
CA LEU A 61 -3.25 3.14 -17.50
C LEU A 61 -3.28 1.76 -18.17
N ASP A 62 -2.25 1.40 -18.94
CA ASP A 62 -2.13 0.10 -19.60
C ASP A 62 -2.07 -1.05 -18.58
N VAL A 63 -1.22 -0.92 -17.55
CA VAL A 63 -1.14 -1.88 -16.43
C VAL A 63 -2.48 -1.97 -15.71
N SER A 64 -3.10 -0.84 -15.39
CA SER A 64 -4.34 -0.79 -14.62
C SER A 64 -5.53 -1.33 -15.41
N SER A 65 -5.53 -1.17 -16.74
CA SER A 65 -6.57 -1.70 -17.63
C SER A 65 -6.45 -3.22 -17.79
N PHE A 66 -5.26 -3.78 -17.59
CA PHE A 66 -5.03 -5.23 -17.62
C PHE A 66 -5.62 -5.94 -16.38
N LEU A 67 -5.55 -5.30 -15.20
CA LEU A 67 -5.89 -5.91 -13.90
C LEU A 67 -7.35 -6.43 -13.79
N PRO A 68 -8.41 -5.73 -14.24
CA PRO A 68 -9.79 -6.20 -14.08
C PRO A 68 -10.16 -7.40 -14.96
N PHE A 69 -9.59 -7.50 -16.16
CA PHE A 69 -10.09 -8.40 -17.22
C PHE A 69 -9.24 -9.64 -17.43
N ASN A 70 -7.93 -9.57 -17.16
CA ASN A 70 -7.01 -10.67 -17.43
C ASN A 70 -6.58 -11.37 -16.14
N HIS A 71 -6.84 -12.66 -16.07
CA HIS A 71 -6.23 -13.52 -15.06
C HIS A 71 -5.54 -14.67 -15.75
N ASN A 72 -4.24 -14.76 -15.49
CA ASN A 72 -3.52 -16.00 -15.58
C ASN A 72 -4.21 -17.04 -14.67
N ASP A 73 -4.39 -18.27 -15.16
CA ASP A 73 -4.98 -19.38 -14.40
C ASP A 73 -4.30 -19.57 -13.03
N ARG A 74 -3.05 -19.09 -12.90
CA ARG A 74 -2.26 -19.04 -11.66
C ARG A 74 -2.89 -18.26 -10.50
N ILE A 75 -3.42 -17.06 -10.73
CA ILE A 75 -3.97 -16.22 -9.64
C ILE A 75 -5.34 -16.76 -9.21
N LYS A 76 -6.16 -17.19 -10.18
CA LYS A 76 -7.41 -17.90 -9.89
C LYS A 76 -7.14 -19.17 -9.08
N TYR A 77 -6.16 -19.97 -9.47
CA TYR A 77 -5.77 -21.18 -8.75
C TYR A 77 -5.23 -20.87 -7.35
N PHE A 78 -4.34 -19.88 -7.19
CA PHE A 78 -3.82 -19.46 -5.88
C PHE A 78 -4.94 -19.08 -4.92
N VAL A 79 -5.90 -18.28 -5.42
CA VAL A 79 -7.08 -17.86 -4.65
C VAL A 79 -8.00 -19.04 -4.36
N GLU A 80 -8.27 -19.91 -5.34
CA GLU A 80 -9.17 -21.07 -5.16
C GLU A 80 -8.60 -22.19 -4.28
N LYS A 81 -7.27 -22.26 -4.13
CA LYS A 81 -6.55 -23.35 -3.43
C LYS A 81 -5.70 -22.82 -2.29
N MET A 82 -6.24 -21.91 -1.48
CA MET A 82 -5.64 -21.37 -0.23
C MET A 82 -5.29 -22.46 0.80
N ASP A 83 -4.34 -23.35 0.49
CA ASP A 83 -3.71 -24.27 1.44
C ASP A 83 -2.28 -24.64 0.97
N LYS A 84 -1.31 -24.16 1.74
CA LYS A 84 0.04 -24.68 2.04
C LYS A 84 1.10 -24.85 0.92
N GLN A 85 2.14 -24.03 1.10
CA GLN A 85 3.58 -24.35 1.02
C GLN A 85 4.26 -24.74 -0.31
N ILE A 86 3.57 -24.94 -1.44
CA ILE A 86 4.29 -25.17 -2.71
C ILE A 86 3.74 -24.26 -3.80
N LEU A 87 4.37 -23.09 -3.92
CA LEU A 87 4.32 -22.29 -5.14
C LEU A 87 4.88 -23.18 -6.27
N TYR A 88 4.05 -23.54 -7.25
CA TYR A 88 4.43 -24.41 -8.36
C TYR A 88 5.73 -23.94 -9.03
N SER A 89 6.66 -24.88 -9.25
CA SER A 89 7.98 -24.63 -9.84
C SER A 89 7.90 -23.85 -11.17
N ALA A 90 8.93 -23.04 -11.46
CA ALA A 90 9.11 -22.32 -12.73
C ALA A 90 8.89 -23.18 -14.00
N LYS A 91 9.01 -24.51 -13.91
CA LYS A 91 8.72 -25.48 -14.98
C LYS A 91 7.25 -25.51 -15.43
N TYR A 92 6.28 -25.17 -14.58
CA TYR A 92 4.86 -25.18 -14.96
C TYR A 92 4.47 -23.93 -15.78
N PHE A 93 5.12 -22.79 -15.51
CA PHE A 93 4.97 -21.53 -16.25
C PHE A 93 5.33 -21.66 -17.73
N ILE A 94 6.39 -22.42 -18.03
CA ILE A 94 6.84 -22.67 -19.41
C ILE A 94 5.80 -23.48 -20.21
N LYS A 95 4.92 -24.23 -19.52
CA LYS A 95 3.98 -25.17 -20.16
C LYS A 95 2.61 -24.54 -20.48
N LEU A 96 2.27 -23.39 -19.91
CA LEU A 96 0.99 -22.68 -20.11
C LEU A 96 1.24 -21.26 -20.66
N LYS A 97 1.26 -21.16 -21.99
CA LYS A 97 1.09 -19.96 -22.85
C LYS A 97 2.24 -18.94 -22.98
N ASN A 98 2.32 -18.37 -24.19
CA ASN A 98 3.18 -17.28 -24.64
C ASN A 98 2.82 -15.94 -23.97
N TYR A 99 3.06 -15.78 -22.67
CA TYR A 99 2.94 -14.46 -22.03
C TYR A 99 4.06 -13.52 -22.49
N THR A 100 3.72 -12.24 -22.66
CA THR A 100 4.72 -11.20 -22.86
C THR A 100 5.45 -10.87 -21.55
N ALA A 101 6.67 -10.33 -21.63
CA ALA A 101 7.42 -9.91 -20.42
C ALA A 101 6.64 -8.87 -19.57
N PHE A 102 5.78 -8.08 -20.22
CA PHE A 102 4.89 -7.11 -19.58
C PHE A 102 3.86 -7.80 -18.67
N GLU A 103 3.13 -8.80 -19.17
CA GLU A 103 2.11 -9.52 -18.40
C GLU A 103 2.71 -10.28 -17.21
N ILE A 104 3.88 -10.90 -17.41
CA ILE A 104 4.61 -11.60 -16.34
C ILE A 104 4.97 -10.64 -15.21
N SER A 105 5.38 -9.41 -15.54
CA SER A 105 5.73 -8.40 -14.53
C SER A 105 4.53 -7.96 -13.70
N ILE A 106 3.36 -7.80 -14.34
CA ILE A 106 2.10 -7.42 -13.67
C ILE A 106 1.66 -8.53 -12.72
N ASP A 107 1.61 -9.78 -13.19
CA ASP A 107 1.23 -10.93 -12.38
C ASP A 107 2.17 -11.10 -11.16
N PHE A 108 3.47 -10.91 -11.37
CA PHE A 108 4.47 -10.98 -10.29
C PHE A 108 4.23 -9.93 -9.20
N VAL A 109 3.95 -8.68 -9.59
CA VAL A 109 3.66 -7.61 -8.63
C VAL A 109 2.32 -7.83 -7.93
N LEU A 110 1.28 -8.22 -8.68
CA LEU A 110 -0.04 -8.48 -8.12
C LEU A 110 0.00 -9.60 -7.07
N GLU A 111 0.73 -10.69 -7.32
CA GLU A 111 0.92 -11.78 -6.36
C GLU A 111 1.53 -11.28 -5.04
N ARG A 112 2.50 -10.37 -5.09
CA ARG A 112 3.14 -9.82 -3.89
C ARG A 112 2.17 -8.96 -3.09
N TYR A 113 1.35 -8.15 -3.75
CA TYR A 113 0.27 -7.41 -3.08
C TYR A 113 -0.76 -8.36 -2.44
N VAL A 114 -1.18 -9.43 -3.13
CA VAL A 114 -2.12 -10.42 -2.59
C VAL A 114 -1.56 -11.08 -1.34
N ARG A 115 -0.31 -11.56 -1.37
CA ARG A 115 0.33 -12.19 -0.20
C ARG A 115 0.47 -11.22 0.96
N PHE A 116 0.87 -9.98 0.69
CA PHE A 116 0.99 -8.95 1.72
C PHE A 116 -0.36 -8.67 2.39
N LEU A 117 -1.40 -8.43 1.60
CA LEU A 117 -2.73 -8.11 2.11
C LEU A 117 -3.38 -9.28 2.84
N GLU A 118 -3.15 -10.52 2.40
CA GLU A 118 -3.58 -11.73 3.13
C GLU A 118 -2.96 -11.79 4.54
N LYS A 119 -1.68 -11.44 4.69
CA LYS A 119 -1.06 -11.33 6.02
C LYS A 119 -1.57 -10.16 6.84
N VAL A 120 -1.84 -9.01 6.22
CA VAL A 120 -2.52 -7.91 6.91
C VAL A 120 -3.89 -8.33 7.43
N ILE A 121 -4.70 -9.04 6.62
CA ILE A 121 -6.01 -9.55 7.03
C ILE A 121 -5.87 -10.54 8.19
N THR A 122 -4.92 -11.47 8.10
CA THR A 122 -4.61 -12.43 9.17
C THR A 122 -4.29 -11.72 10.49
N LEU A 123 -3.45 -10.67 10.44
CA LEU A 123 -3.13 -9.84 11.61
C LEU A 123 -4.38 -9.21 12.24
N LEU A 124 -5.31 -8.69 11.44
CA LEU A 124 -6.56 -8.09 11.94
C LEU A 124 -7.47 -9.14 12.60
N TYR A 125 -7.47 -10.38 12.13
CA TYR A 125 -8.21 -11.46 12.77
C TYR A 125 -7.64 -11.85 14.14
N ILE A 126 -6.31 -11.88 14.27
CA ILE A 126 -5.59 -12.19 15.52
C ILE A 126 -5.71 -11.02 16.51
N SER A 127 -5.81 -9.79 16.03
CA SER A 127 -5.89 -8.58 16.85
C SER A 127 -7.09 -8.59 17.80
N ASN A 128 -6.87 -8.15 19.04
CA ASN A 128 -7.91 -8.09 20.06
C ASN A 128 -8.76 -6.80 19.91
N SER A 129 -10.00 -6.96 19.45
CA SER A 129 -10.94 -5.85 19.20
C SER A 129 -11.31 -5.05 20.45
N ARG A 130 -11.01 -5.54 21.66
CA ARG A 130 -11.26 -4.80 22.91
C ARG A 130 -10.21 -3.73 23.18
N THR A 131 -9.02 -3.86 22.58
CA THR A 131 -7.88 -2.96 22.83
C THR A 131 -7.55 -2.08 21.63
N VAL A 132 -7.81 -2.56 20.42
CA VAL A 132 -7.49 -1.87 19.15
C VAL A 132 -8.63 -2.12 18.18
N SER A 133 -8.95 -1.17 17.31
CA SER A 133 -9.91 -1.43 16.24
C SER A 133 -9.36 -2.48 15.28
N LYS A 134 -10.24 -3.35 14.76
CA LYS A 134 -9.88 -4.31 13.69
C LYS A 134 -9.87 -3.61 12.32
N SER A 135 -9.20 -2.48 12.24
CA SER A 135 -9.13 -1.64 11.05
C SER A 135 -7.68 -1.33 10.70
N VAL A 136 -7.33 -1.44 9.43
CA VAL A 136 -6.06 -0.92 8.89
C VAL A 136 -6.35 0.15 7.85
N ASN A 137 -5.57 1.22 7.90
CA ASN A 137 -5.59 2.24 6.86
C ASN A 137 -4.37 2.07 5.95
N ILE A 138 -4.62 1.86 4.67
CA ILE A 138 -3.61 1.80 3.63
C ILE A 138 -3.64 3.10 2.85
N PHE A 139 -2.58 3.87 2.96
CA PHE A 139 -2.35 5.09 2.21
C PHE A 139 -1.44 4.78 1.04
N THR A 140 -1.76 5.28 -0.15
CA THR A 140 -0.83 5.18 -1.28
C THR A 140 -0.88 6.39 -2.19
N THR A 141 0.29 6.85 -2.62
CA THR A 141 0.41 7.87 -3.67
C THR A 141 0.26 7.28 -5.06
N ASN A 142 0.14 5.95 -5.17
CA ASN A 142 -0.01 5.27 -6.43
C ASN A 142 -1.47 5.33 -6.87
N TYR A 143 -1.67 5.73 -8.12
CA TYR A 143 -3.00 5.76 -8.73
C TYR A 143 -3.30 4.51 -9.58
N ASP A 144 -2.44 3.48 -9.52
CA ASP A 144 -2.68 2.14 -10.08
C ASP A 144 -3.78 1.37 -9.34
N LEU A 145 -4.18 0.18 -9.83
CA LEU A 145 -5.28 -0.63 -9.27
C LEU A 145 -4.82 -1.96 -8.61
N PHE A 146 -3.53 -2.11 -8.27
CA PHE A 146 -3.01 -3.38 -7.73
C PHE A 146 -3.66 -3.76 -6.39
N ILE A 147 -3.83 -2.78 -5.49
CA ILE A 147 -4.41 -3.01 -4.16
C ILE A 147 -5.88 -3.40 -4.28
N GLU A 148 -6.68 -2.65 -5.04
CA GLU A 148 -8.08 -2.96 -5.27
C GLU A 148 -8.25 -4.36 -5.87
N ARG A 149 -7.42 -4.70 -6.85
CA ARG A 149 -7.47 -6.01 -7.48
C ARG A 149 -7.13 -7.13 -6.49
N ALA A 150 -6.10 -6.93 -5.69
CA ALA A 150 -5.68 -7.91 -4.69
C ALA A 150 -6.77 -8.12 -3.61
N LEU A 151 -7.40 -7.04 -3.15
CA LEU A 151 -8.51 -7.12 -2.19
C LEU A 151 -9.73 -7.81 -2.79
N ASP A 152 -10.13 -7.49 -4.03
CA ASP A 152 -11.25 -8.15 -4.73
C ASP A 152 -11.04 -9.67 -4.86
N LEU A 153 -9.80 -10.11 -5.05
CA LEU A 153 -9.44 -11.52 -5.08
C LEU A 153 -9.58 -12.18 -3.70
N LEU A 154 -9.12 -11.53 -2.63
CA LEU A 154 -9.15 -12.06 -1.27
C LEU A 154 -10.58 -12.10 -0.70
N MET A 155 -11.41 -11.11 -1.03
CA MET A 155 -12.82 -11.02 -0.59
C MET A 155 -13.68 -12.21 -1.04
N LYS A 156 -13.23 -13.00 -2.02
CA LYS A 156 -13.95 -14.22 -2.44
C LYS A 156 -13.91 -15.33 -1.40
N ASN A 157 -12.87 -15.34 -0.57
CA ASN A 157 -12.63 -16.40 0.41
C ASN A 157 -12.72 -15.90 1.84
N ASP A 158 -12.31 -14.65 2.09
CA ASP A 158 -12.22 -14.08 3.43
C ASP A 158 -13.34 -13.07 3.69
N ASN A 159 -13.89 -13.12 4.90
CA ASN A 159 -14.96 -12.23 5.32
C ASN A 159 -14.43 -10.94 5.99
N PHE A 160 -13.94 -10.01 5.18
CA PHE A 160 -13.52 -8.67 5.65
C PHE A 160 -14.20 -7.55 4.86
N ILE A 161 -14.16 -6.34 5.41
CA ILE A 161 -14.76 -5.16 4.79
C ILE A 161 -13.69 -4.35 4.07
N PHE A 162 -13.90 -4.10 2.78
CA PHE A 162 -13.12 -3.15 2.02
C PHE A 162 -13.82 -1.78 1.98
N ASN A 163 -13.11 -0.73 2.37
CA ASN A 163 -13.57 0.65 2.34
C ASN A 163 -12.71 1.49 1.40
N ASP A 164 -13.20 1.76 0.19
CA ASP A 164 -12.60 2.66 -0.81
C ASP A 164 -13.06 4.12 -0.65
N GLY A 165 -13.77 4.44 0.45
CA GLY A 165 -14.34 5.76 0.70
C GLY A 165 -15.59 6.05 -0.12
N SER A 166 -16.10 5.11 -0.93
CA SER A 166 -17.29 5.34 -1.74
C SER A 166 -18.60 4.92 -1.07
N ASN A 167 -19.70 5.56 -1.48
CA ASN A 167 -21.06 5.10 -1.23
C ASN A 167 -21.74 4.76 -2.55
N GLY A 168 -22.67 3.80 -2.52
CA GLY A 168 -23.50 3.44 -3.67
C GLY A 168 -23.11 2.11 -4.30
N TYR A 169 -24.01 1.57 -5.11
CA TYR A 169 -23.87 0.26 -5.74
C TYR A 169 -23.47 0.39 -7.23
N PHE A 170 -24.37 0.95 -8.05
CA PHE A 170 -24.09 1.20 -9.47
C PHE A 170 -23.26 2.47 -9.70
N TYR A 171 -23.47 3.47 -8.84
CA TYR A 171 -22.78 4.75 -8.89
C TYR A 171 -22.06 4.92 -7.56
N LYS A 172 -20.81 4.47 -7.52
CA LYS A 172 -19.93 4.65 -6.37
C LYS A 172 -19.43 6.09 -6.35
N VAL A 173 -19.87 6.89 -5.39
CA VAL A 173 -19.45 8.29 -5.20
C VAL A 173 -18.50 8.35 -4.02
N LEU A 174 -17.30 8.88 -4.23
CA LEU A 174 -16.30 9.09 -3.17
C LEU A 174 -16.78 10.16 -2.19
N ASP A 175 -16.70 9.86 -0.91
CA ASP A 175 -16.99 10.79 0.19
C ASP A 175 -16.05 10.50 1.36
N SER A 176 -15.23 11.49 1.73
CA SER A 176 -14.20 11.38 2.77
C SER A 176 -14.76 11.00 4.15
N SER A 177 -16.03 11.31 4.42
CA SER A 177 -16.69 10.96 5.67
C SER A 177 -16.84 9.43 5.85
N ASN A 178 -16.80 8.65 4.77
CA ASN A 178 -16.93 7.20 4.80
C ASN A 178 -15.73 6.48 5.45
N TYR A 179 -14.55 7.11 5.46
CA TYR A 179 -13.38 6.53 6.11
C TYR A 179 -13.51 6.46 7.65
N ASN A 180 -14.47 7.19 8.22
CA ASN A 180 -14.75 7.17 9.66
C ASN A 180 -15.82 6.15 10.06
N LYS A 181 -16.30 5.30 9.14
CA LYS A 181 -17.33 4.30 9.41
C LYS A 181 -16.68 2.99 9.89
N SER A 182 -17.20 2.42 10.99
CA SER A 182 -16.87 1.07 11.45
C SER A 182 -17.99 0.09 11.12
N VAL A 183 -17.64 -1.18 10.92
CA VAL A 183 -18.60 -2.26 10.65
C VAL A 183 -18.41 -3.37 11.67
N ALA A 184 -19.52 -3.77 12.31
CA ALA A 184 -19.52 -4.82 13.31
C ALA A 184 -20.64 -5.82 13.05
N TYR A 185 -20.34 -7.10 13.31
CA TYR A 185 -21.35 -8.14 13.41
C TYR A 185 -22.13 -7.97 14.71
N ARG A 186 -23.46 -7.96 14.59
CA ARG A 186 -24.39 -7.96 15.72
C ARG A 186 -24.99 -9.35 15.85
N GLY A 187 -24.80 -10.00 17.00
CA GLY A 187 -25.41 -11.32 17.26
C GLY A 187 -26.94 -11.28 17.23
N LEU A 188 -27.59 -12.44 17.00
CA LEU A 188 -29.05 -12.57 16.89
C LEU A 188 -29.81 -12.01 18.10
N ASN A 189 -29.23 -12.11 19.29
CA ASN A 189 -29.81 -11.59 20.54
C ASN A 189 -29.31 -10.18 20.89
N GLU A 190 -28.64 -9.51 19.95
CA GLU A 190 -28.11 -8.14 20.05
C GLU A 190 -27.10 -7.87 21.18
N ASN A 191 -26.75 -8.86 21.99
CA ASN A 191 -25.91 -8.73 23.18
C ASN A 191 -24.40 -8.71 22.91
N TYR A 192 -23.96 -8.89 21.66
CA TYR A 192 -22.54 -8.90 21.29
C TYR A 192 -22.30 -8.15 19.99
N LEU A 193 -21.38 -7.20 20.04
CA LEU A 193 -20.82 -6.52 18.88
C LEU A 193 -19.40 -7.06 18.67
N ASN A 194 -19.17 -7.69 17.53
CA ASN A 194 -17.84 -8.08 17.10
C ASN A 194 -17.44 -7.26 15.89
N GLU A 195 -16.46 -6.38 16.02
CA GLU A 195 -15.93 -5.62 14.89
C GLU A 195 -15.38 -6.58 13.83
N LEU A 196 -15.74 -6.34 12.57
CA LEU A 196 -15.20 -7.10 11.45
C LEU A 196 -13.86 -6.49 11.01
N PRO A 197 -12.88 -7.31 10.61
CA PRO A 197 -11.68 -6.81 9.95
C PRO A 197 -12.04 -5.88 8.79
N SER A 198 -11.44 -4.69 8.78
CA SER A 198 -11.70 -3.68 7.78
C SER A 198 -10.39 -3.10 7.23
N ILE A 199 -10.35 -2.91 5.92
CA ILE A 199 -9.23 -2.32 5.20
C ILE A 199 -9.75 -1.07 4.50
N SER A 200 -9.26 0.10 4.93
CA SER A 200 -9.53 1.38 4.30
C SER A 200 -8.41 1.73 3.33
N LEU A 201 -8.72 1.98 2.07
CA LEU A 201 -7.76 2.43 1.05
C LEU A 201 -7.94 3.92 0.76
N ILE A 202 -6.91 4.70 1.06
CA ILE A 202 -6.90 6.16 0.92
C ILE A 202 -5.85 6.55 -0.13
N LYS A 203 -6.30 7.17 -1.22
CA LYS A 203 -5.46 7.60 -2.35
C LYS A 203 -5.43 9.12 -2.48
N PRO A 204 -4.48 9.83 -1.85
CA PRO A 204 -4.38 11.28 -1.94
C PRO A 204 -4.11 11.83 -3.35
N HIS A 205 -3.56 11.03 -4.26
CA HIS A 205 -3.26 11.45 -5.65
C HIS A 205 -4.27 10.92 -6.67
N GLY A 206 -5.38 10.36 -6.22
CA GLY A 206 -6.42 9.82 -7.10
C GLY A 206 -6.17 8.41 -7.60
N SER A 207 -6.91 8.00 -8.62
CA SER A 207 -6.81 6.66 -9.19
C SER A 207 -7.22 6.61 -10.66
N MET A 208 -6.70 5.62 -11.39
CA MET A 208 -6.99 5.38 -12.82
C MET A 208 -8.44 5.02 -13.12
N ASN A 209 -9.23 4.65 -12.11
CA ASN A 209 -10.65 4.36 -12.24
C ASN A 209 -11.55 5.47 -11.66
N TRP A 210 -10.99 6.63 -11.30
CA TRP A 210 -11.76 7.76 -10.79
C TRP A 210 -12.17 8.69 -11.93
N GLU A 211 -13.46 8.97 -12.04
CA GLU A 211 -14.03 9.84 -13.07
C GLU A 211 -14.70 11.05 -12.43
N LYS A 212 -14.64 12.20 -13.10
CA LYS A 212 -15.36 13.39 -12.68
C LYS A 212 -16.82 13.34 -13.12
N GLY A 213 -17.75 13.33 -12.17
CA GLY A 213 -19.20 13.39 -12.43
C GLY A 213 -19.73 14.82 -12.63
N GLU A 214 -21.03 14.93 -12.92
CA GLU A 214 -21.73 16.18 -13.28
C GLU A 214 -21.62 17.31 -12.23
N ASN A 215 -21.50 16.96 -10.94
CA ASN A 215 -21.46 17.92 -9.82
C ASN A 215 -20.08 18.07 -9.17
N ASN A 216 -18.97 17.90 -9.92
CA ASN A 216 -17.61 17.81 -9.37
C ASN A 216 -17.42 16.66 -8.34
N GLN A 217 -18.36 15.72 -8.27
CA GLN A 217 -18.22 14.51 -7.48
C GLN A 217 -17.24 13.55 -8.16
N ILE A 218 -16.49 12.79 -7.37
CA ILE A 218 -15.61 11.75 -7.89
C ILE A 218 -16.39 10.43 -7.90
N LEU A 219 -16.48 9.82 -9.08
CA LEU A 219 -17.09 8.52 -9.28
C LEU A 219 -16.01 7.45 -9.36
N ILE A 220 -16.15 6.36 -8.61
CA ILE A 220 -15.25 5.20 -8.69
C ILE A 220 -15.85 4.19 -9.67
N ARG A 221 -15.14 3.90 -10.76
CA ARG A 221 -15.54 2.90 -11.76
C ARG A 221 -14.88 1.55 -11.47
N PRO A 222 -15.49 0.43 -11.90
CA PRO A 222 -14.88 -0.90 -11.78
C PRO A 222 -13.76 -1.14 -12.81
N TYR A 223 -13.55 -0.20 -13.73
CA TYR A 223 -12.54 -0.24 -14.80
C TYR A 223 -11.85 1.12 -14.91
N THR A 224 -10.73 1.14 -15.63
CA THR A 224 -9.99 2.36 -15.95
C THR A 224 -10.77 3.29 -16.87
N VAL A 225 -10.62 4.60 -16.67
CA VAL A 225 -11.34 5.62 -17.46
C VAL A 225 -10.38 6.42 -18.33
N ASP A 226 -10.89 6.96 -19.44
CA ASP A 226 -10.08 7.73 -20.40
C ASP A 226 -9.53 9.04 -19.81
N GLN A 227 -10.27 9.66 -18.90
CA GLN A 227 -9.89 10.91 -18.21
C GLN A 227 -9.90 10.71 -16.70
N PRO A 228 -8.86 10.06 -16.15
CA PRO A 228 -8.82 9.75 -14.73
C PRO A 228 -8.56 11.01 -13.90
N VAL A 229 -9.17 11.07 -12.72
CA VAL A 229 -8.94 12.12 -11.73
C VAL A 229 -7.69 11.76 -10.92
N VAL A 230 -6.55 12.29 -11.34
CA VAL A 230 -5.23 12.06 -10.71
C VAL A 230 -4.45 13.37 -10.51
N VAL A 231 -3.59 13.40 -9.48
CA VAL A 231 -2.60 14.46 -9.27
C VAL A 231 -1.27 14.00 -9.88
N ARG A 232 -0.74 14.77 -10.83
CA ARG A 232 0.47 14.40 -11.56
C ARG A 232 1.71 14.90 -10.83
N PRO A 233 2.83 14.14 -10.86
CA PRO A 233 4.10 14.57 -10.27
C PRO A 233 4.77 15.70 -11.09
N THR A 234 4.23 16.91 -11.03
CA THR A 234 4.69 18.09 -11.79
C THR A 234 5.58 19.02 -10.98
N GLY A 235 5.78 18.77 -9.68
CA GLY A 235 6.34 19.71 -8.71
C GLY A 235 5.35 20.78 -8.23
N LEU A 236 4.14 20.81 -8.77
CA LEU A 236 3.02 21.65 -8.33
C LEU A 236 1.93 20.83 -7.64
N GLU A 237 2.24 19.58 -7.25
CA GLU A 237 1.27 18.65 -6.66
C GLU A 237 0.61 19.25 -5.43
N GLY A 238 1.38 20.00 -4.63
CA GLY A 238 0.87 20.70 -3.46
C GLY A 238 -0.20 21.75 -3.79
N GLN A 239 -0.09 22.45 -4.92
CA GLN A 239 -1.11 23.42 -5.35
C GLN A 239 -2.33 22.71 -5.97
N GLU A 240 -2.11 21.72 -6.83
CA GLU A 240 -3.20 20.95 -7.45
C GLU A 240 -4.04 20.19 -6.41
N THR A 241 -3.37 19.59 -5.42
CA THR A 241 -3.99 18.88 -4.30
C THR A 241 -4.78 19.83 -3.41
N TYR A 242 -4.24 21.02 -3.12
CA TYR A 242 -4.93 22.02 -2.30
C TYR A 242 -6.18 22.58 -2.99
N LEU A 243 -6.13 22.76 -4.31
CA LEU A 243 -7.25 23.32 -5.07
C LEU A 243 -8.40 22.33 -5.27
N ASN A 244 -8.14 21.03 -5.15
CA ASN A 244 -9.18 20.01 -5.23
C ASN A 244 -9.55 19.52 -3.83
N ASN A 245 -10.75 19.91 -3.37
CA ASN A 245 -11.26 19.60 -2.03
C ASN A 245 -11.11 18.11 -1.65
N HIS A 246 -11.29 17.19 -2.61
CA HIS A 246 -11.20 15.75 -2.33
C HIS A 246 -9.78 15.27 -1.97
N PHE A 247 -8.76 15.73 -2.69
CA PHE A 247 -7.37 15.32 -2.41
C PHE A 247 -6.90 15.90 -1.08
N HIS A 248 -7.26 17.16 -0.80
CA HIS A 248 -7.03 17.77 0.50
C HIS A 248 -7.70 16.99 1.63
N ASP A 249 -8.93 16.52 1.43
CA ASP A 249 -9.64 15.70 2.43
C ASP A 249 -8.96 14.35 2.67
N MET A 250 -8.46 13.67 1.62
CA MET A 250 -7.72 12.41 1.77
C MET A 250 -6.44 12.60 2.60
N LEU A 251 -5.71 13.69 2.34
CA LEU A 251 -4.55 14.03 3.14
C LEU A 251 -4.93 14.44 4.57
N ARG A 252 -6.05 15.13 4.75
CA ARG A 252 -6.57 15.41 6.09
C ARG A 252 -6.87 14.12 6.86
N VAL A 253 -7.50 13.12 6.22
CA VAL A 253 -7.72 11.79 6.81
C VAL A 253 -6.37 11.18 7.22
N PHE A 254 -5.37 11.18 6.33
CA PHE A 254 -4.02 10.69 6.66
C PHE A 254 -3.44 11.37 7.90
N GLN A 255 -3.52 12.70 7.98
CA GLN A 255 -3.00 13.44 9.14
C GLN A 255 -3.75 13.07 10.43
N LEU A 256 -5.08 13.00 10.39
CA LEU A 256 -5.89 12.67 11.55
C LEU A 256 -5.60 11.26 12.07
N GLU A 257 -5.38 10.29 11.18
CA GLU A 257 -5.00 8.93 11.57
C GLU A 257 -3.63 8.88 12.26
N LEU A 258 -2.66 9.70 11.83
CA LEU A 258 -1.34 9.76 12.47
C LEU A 258 -1.33 10.54 13.79
N ASP A 259 -2.29 11.46 13.99
CA ASP A 259 -2.45 12.21 15.23
C ASP A 259 -3.16 11.39 16.33
N LYS A 260 -3.75 10.22 16.00
CA LYS A 260 -4.39 9.34 16.98
C LYS A 260 -3.37 8.77 17.99
N PRO A 261 -3.76 8.59 19.27
CA PRO A 261 -2.94 7.90 20.26
C PRO A 261 -2.76 6.42 19.91
N GLN A 262 -1.72 5.81 20.46
CA GLN A 262 -1.36 4.39 20.22
C GLN A 262 -1.46 3.98 18.74
N SER A 263 -0.77 4.73 17.87
CA SER A 263 -0.78 4.47 16.42
C SER A 263 0.58 3.99 15.95
N VAL A 264 0.57 3.19 14.89
CA VAL A 264 1.80 2.79 14.18
C VAL A 264 1.67 3.15 12.70
N LEU A 265 2.72 3.73 12.14
CA LEU A 265 2.87 3.98 10.71
C LEU A 265 4.00 3.13 10.15
N ILE A 266 3.69 2.30 9.17
CA ILE A 266 4.68 1.54 8.40
C ILE A 266 4.80 2.17 7.02
N VAL A 267 6.01 2.42 6.56
CA VAL A 267 6.29 3.02 5.25
C VAL A 267 7.17 2.08 4.44
N VAL A 268 6.73 1.76 3.23
CA VAL A 268 7.48 0.89 2.29
C VAL A 268 7.40 1.45 0.86
N GLY A 269 8.54 1.42 0.16
CA GLY A 269 8.63 1.84 -1.25
C GLY A 269 8.35 3.33 -1.49
N PHE A 270 8.46 4.18 -0.47
CA PHE A 270 8.22 5.62 -0.55
C PHE A 270 9.48 6.42 -0.18
N SER A 271 9.97 7.24 -1.10
CA SER A 271 11.22 7.99 -0.95
C SER A 271 11.06 9.36 -0.29
N PHE A 272 9.84 9.77 0.06
CA PHE A 272 9.52 11.10 0.61
C PHE A 272 9.90 12.28 -0.29
N GLN A 273 9.97 12.08 -1.61
CA GLN A 273 10.15 13.17 -2.57
C GLN A 273 8.94 14.13 -2.64
N ASP A 274 7.77 13.67 -2.22
CA ASP A 274 6.59 14.52 -2.04
C ASP A 274 6.75 15.35 -0.75
N ASP A 275 7.01 16.64 -0.94
CA ASP A 275 7.19 17.59 0.16
C ASP A 275 5.97 17.71 1.07
N HIS A 276 4.75 17.52 0.56
CA HIS A 276 3.54 17.68 1.36
C HIS A 276 3.37 16.50 2.32
N ILE A 277 3.47 15.27 1.82
CA ILE A 277 3.42 14.05 2.64
C ILE A 277 4.62 14.02 3.60
N ALA A 278 5.81 14.40 3.14
CA ALA A 278 6.99 14.49 4.00
C ALA A 278 6.81 15.48 5.16
N LYS A 279 6.22 16.66 4.91
CA LYS A 279 5.88 17.64 5.97
C LYS A 279 4.83 17.09 6.95
N MET A 280 3.84 16.37 6.46
CA MET A 280 2.78 15.78 7.30
C MET A 280 3.35 14.70 8.22
N VAL A 281 4.13 13.76 7.69
CA VAL A 281 4.81 12.74 8.51
C VAL A 281 5.77 13.39 9.51
N ARG A 282 6.57 14.36 9.08
CA ARG A 282 7.45 15.11 10.00
C ARG A 282 6.68 15.79 11.13
N ARG A 283 5.50 16.34 10.84
CA ARG A 283 4.63 16.96 11.84
C ARG A 283 4.06 15.91 12.80
N SER A 284 3.60 14.77 12.29
CA SER A 284 3.01 13.70 13.11
C SER A 284 4.03 13.04 14.03
N LEU A 285 5.33 13.06 13.69
CA LEU A 285 6.40 12.60 14.59
C LEU A 285 6.46 13.38 15.92
N LYS A 286 5.82 14.55 16.02
CA LYS A 286 5.65 15.27 17.30
C LYS A 286 4.70 14.56 18.27
N ASN A 287 3.84 13.67 17.78
CA ASN A 287 3.00 12.81 18.60
C ASN A 287 3.87 11.70 19.22
N PRO A 288 4.10 11.70 20.55
CA PRO A 288 4.95 10.70 21.19
C PRO A 288 4.35 9.30 21.19
N GLU A 289 3.04 9.15 20.94
CA GLU A 289 2.34 7.86 20.91
C GLU A 289 2.30 7.22 19.52
N LEU A 290 2.66 7.97 18.47
CA LEU A 290 2.85 7.45 17.12
C LEU A 290 4.22 6.79 17.02
N MET A 291 4.27 5.50 16.67
CA MET A 291 5.52 4.82 16.28
C MET A 291 5.61 4.73 14.76
N THR A 292 6.69 5.22 14.16
CA THR A 292 6.89 5.18 12.70
C THR A 292 8.06 4.27 12.33
N TYR A 293 7.82 3.36 11.40
CA TYR A 293 8.81 2.46 10.80
C TYR A 293 8.92 2.76 9.31
N ILE A 294 10.11 3.13 8.84
CA ILE A 294 10.38 3.38 7.42
C ILE A 294 11.37 2.33 6.95
N PHE A 295 10.94 1.45 6.05
CA PHE A 295 11.80 0.42 5.48
C PHE A 295 12.44 0.91 4.18
N CYS A 296 13.76 1.00 4.18
CA CYS A 296 14.56 1.42 3.03
C CYS A 296 14.73 0.27 2.05
N TYR A 297 14.62 0.54 0.74
CA TYR A 297 14.88 -0.50 -0.28
C TYR A 297 16.34 -0.95 -0.27
N SER A 298 17.27 0.01 -0.17
CA SER A 298 18.71 -0.20 -0.04
C SER A 298 19.28 0.59 1.15
N ASP A 299 20.47 0.22 1.62
CA ASP A 299 21.18 0.96 2.69
C ASP A 299 21.42 2.44 2.32
N SER A 300 21.64 2.72 1.03
CA SER A 300 21.89 4.08 0.54
C SER A 300 20.69 5.02 0.65
N ASP A 301 19.48 4.46 0.72
CA ASP A 301 18.24 5.25 0.80
C ASP A 301 18.05 5.89 2.18
N TYR A 302 18.78 5.42 3.20
CA TYR A 302 18.73 6.00 4.55
C TYR A 302 19.01 7.50 4.55
N GLU A 303 20.10 7.93 3.90
CA GLU A 303 20.49 9.34 3.83
C GLU A 303 19.52 10.15 2.94
N VAL A 304 18.98 9.52 1.89
CA VAL A 304 17.98 10.15 1.00
C VAL A 304 16.69 10.45 1.78
N ILE A 305 16.15 9.46 2.48
CA ILE A 305 14.93 9.60 3.27
C ILE A 305 15.13 10.60 4.41
N LYS A 306 16.25 10.51 5.14
CA LYS A 306 16.59 11.45 6.21
C LYS A 306 16.64 12.90 5.72
N LYS A 307 17.26 13.12 4.55
CA LYS A 307 17.33 14.44 3.91
C LYS A 307 15.95 14.93 3.47
N ASN A 308 15.16 14.09 2.81
CA ASN A 308 13.83 14.45 2.29
C ASN A 308 12.84 14.77 3.42
N LEU A 309 12.91 14.03 4.54
CA LEU A 309 12.15 14.36 5.74
C LEU A 309 12.65 15.62 6.47
N SER A 310 13.78 16.19 6.06
CA SER A 310 14.43 17.35 6.68
C SER A 310 14.60 17.18 8.20
N LEU A 311 15.14 16.01 8.60
CA LEU A 311 15.35 15.69 10.01
C LEU A 311 16.80 15.96 10.42
N ASP A 312 16.99 16.92 11.32
CA ASP A 312 18.30 17.18 11.93
C ASP A 312 18.73 16.01 12.83
N ASN A 313 17.79 15.50 13.64
CA ASN A 313 17.96 14.34 14.52
C ASN A 313 16.77 13.39 14.34
N ILE A 314 17.02 12.08 14.51
CA ILE A 314 15.97 11.06 14.45
C ILE A 314 15.25 11.03 15.81
N PRO A 315 13.93 11.29 15.85
CA PRO A 315 13.17 11.23 17.09
C PRO A 315 12.99 9.77 17.54
N ARG A 316 12.81 9.54 18.85
CA ARG A 316 12.78 8.19 19.45
C ARG A 316 11.66 7.30 18.90
N ASN A 317 10.61 7.91 18.40
CA ASN A 317 9.42 7.28 17.84
C ASN A 317 9.49 7.10 16.31
N LEU A 318 10.66 7.32 15.70
CA LEU A 318 10.95 7.03 14.30
C LEU A 318 12.10 6.02 14.21
N GLN A 319 11.87 4.93 13.47
CA GLN A 319 12.92 3.99 13.07
C GLN A 319 13.01 3.94 11.55
N ILE A 320 14.19 4.25 11.03
CA ILE A 320 14.53 4.06 9.62
C ILE A 320 15.34 2.78 9.54
N VAL A 321 14.76 1.74 8.95
CA VAL A 321 15.31 0.39 8.91
C VAL A 321 15.98 0.18 7.55
N ILE A 322 17.25 -0.22 7.59
CA ILE A 322 18.06 -0.57 6.41
C ILE A 322 18.17 -2.09 6.26
N PRO A 323 18.28 -2.62 5.03
CA PRO A 323 18.44 -4.05 4.78
C PRO A 323 19.56 -4.72 5.59
N SER A 324 20.75 -4.12 5.66
CA SER A 324 21.90 -4.73 6.35
C SER A 324 21.68 -4.93 7.86
N ALA A 325 20.92 -4.03 8.51
CA ALA A 325 20.58 -4.15 9.93
C ALA A 325 19.65 -5.35 10.20
N LEU A 326 18.78 -5.68 9.24
CA LEU A 326 17.90 -6.84 9.34
C LEU A 326 18.67 -8.16 9.17
N GLU A 327 19.66 -8.19 8.28
CA GLU A 327 20.52 -9.36 8.03
C GLU A 327 21.42 -9.71 9.22
N SER A 328 21.95 -8.70 9.94
CA SER A 328 22.88 -8.92 11.05
C SER A 328 22.21 -9.50 12.31
N GLU A 329 20.98 -9.09 12.61
CA GLU A 329 20.26 -9.47 13.83
C GLU A 329 19.37 -10.70 13.63
N ASN A 330 18.87 -10.95 12.41
CA ASN A 330 17.82 -11.94 12.15
C ASN A 330 18.21 -13.01 11.12
N LYS A 331 19.42 -13.55 11.23
CA LYS A 331 19.99 -14.58 10.31
C LYS A 331 19.11 -15.81 10.05
N ASN A 332 18.04 -16.02 10.84
CA ASN A 332 17.11 -17.15 10.70
C ASN A 332 15.72 -16.79 10.15
N ILE A 333 15.31 -15.51 10.11
CA ILE A 333 13.92 -15.12 9.80
C ILE A 333 13.77 -14.53 8.38
N LEU A 334 14.79 -13.84 7.86
CA LEU A 334 14.69 -13.14 6.58
C LEU A 334 15.88 -13.49 5.67
N ASN A 335 15.65 -14.22 4.59
CA ASN A 335 16.62 -14.36 3.49
C ASN A 335 16.52 -13.13 2.59
N ILE A 336 16.95 -11.97 3.10
CA ILE A 336 17.00 -10.75 2.27
C ILE A 336 18.19 -10.91 1.32
N SER A 337 17.92 -11.14 0.04
CA SER A 337 18.95 -11.02 -1.00
C SER A 337 19.13 -9.54 -1.36
N GLY A 338 19.75 -8.78 -0.44
CA GLY A 338 20.27 -7.44 -0.66
C GLY A 338 19.27 -6.26 -0.59
N ASN A 339 18.06 -6.39 -1.15
CA ASN A 339 17.09 -5.29 -1.14
C ASN A 339 15.83 -5.63 -0.32
N PHE A 340 15.30 -4.66 0.42
CA PHE A 340 14.07 -4.82 1.18
C PHE A 340 12.86 -4.39 0.35
N ASP A 341 11.89 -5.28 0.21
CA ASP A 341 10.71 -5.03 -0.57
C ASP A 341 9.42 -5.49 0.15
N ILE A 342 8.26 -5.38 -0.49
CA ILE A 342 6.99 -5.75 0.16
C ILE A 342 6.91 -7.24 0.54
N SER A 343 7.65 -8.11 -0.16
CA SER A 343 7.75 -9.52 0.18
C SER A 343 8.53 -9.69 1.50
N SER A 344 9.63 -8.95 1.68
CA SER A 344 10.38 -8.90 2.95
C SER A 344 9.51 -8.40 4.10
N LEU A 345 8.70 -7.36 3.87
CA LEU A 345 7.74 -6.88 4.86
C LEU A 345 6.65 -7.91 5.18
N THR A 346 6.21 -8.67 4.17
CA THR A 346 5.24 -9.75 4.35
C THR A 346 5.78 -10.83 5.29
N GLU A 347 7.06 -11.18 5.18
CA GLU A 347 7.72 -12.14 6.07
C GLU A 347 7.79 -11.63 7.52
N LEU A 348 8.01 -10.32 7.73
CA LEU A 348 7.95 -9.72 9.07
C LEU A 348 6.55 -9.77 9.71
N PHE A 349 5.49 -9.84 8.91
CA PHE A 349 4.11 -9.96 9.39
C PHE A 349 3.73 -11.39 9.75
N ILE A 350 4.56 -12.38 9.41
CA ILE A 350 4.35 -13.77 9.83
C ILE A 350 4.64 -13.86 11.33
N ILE A 351 3.60 -14.13 12.11
CA ILE A 351 3.70 -14.45 13.52
C ILE A 351 3.92 -15.95 13.60
N GLU A 352 5.02 -16.37 14.21
CA GLU A 352 5.36 -17.79 14.43
C GLU A 352 4.42 -18.37 15.50
N ASP A 353 3.16 -18.61 15.11
CA ASP A 353 2.19 -19.45 15.83
C ASP A 353 1.63 -20.54 14.88
N GLU A 354 2.29 -20.79 13.74
CA GLU A 354 2.03 -21.99 12.90
C GLU A 354 2.66 -23.27 13.48
N GLU A 355 3.32 -23.21 14.65
CA GLU A 355 3.59 -24.39 15.48
C GLU A 355 2.50 -24.59 16.55
N VAL A 356 1.23 -24.64 16.13
CA VAL A 356 0.18 -25.28 16.93
C VAL A 356 -0.20 -26.60 16.27
N LYS A 357 0.48 -27.64 16.76
CA LYS A 357 0.13 -29.08 16.84
C LYS A 357 -1.06 -29.61 16.04
#